data_AF-A0A7V1ZHL3-F1
#
_entry.id   AF-A0A7V1ZHL3-F1
#
_cell.length_a   1.000
_cell.length_b   1.000
_cell.length_c   1.000
_cell.angle_alpha   90.00
_cell.angle_beta   90.00
_cell.angle_gamma   90.00
#
_symmetry.space_group_name_H-M   'P 1'
#
loop_
_entity.id
_entity.type
_entity.pdbx_description
1 polymer ?
#
loop_
_entity_poly.entity_id
_entity_poly.type
_entity_poly.pdbx_seq_one_letter_code
_entity_poly.pdbx_strand_id
1 'polypeptide(L)' 'ILSGEMMLRYLGWTEAADLVVKGLEKAVADKQVTYDLHRQMEGATLVSCSGFGEAIVARM' A
#
# COMPACT_ATOMS: atom_id res chain seq x y z
N ILE A 1 -4.34 0.81 6.87
CA ILE A 1 -3.87 -0.38 6.11
C ILE A 1 -2.97 -1.24 6.97
N LEU A 2 -1.80 -0.77 7.43
CA LEU A 2 -0.87 -1.58 8.23
C LEU A 2 -1.46 -2.12 9.54
N SER A 3 -2.32 -1.37 10.25
CA SER A 3 -3.03 -1.93 11.41
C SER A 3 -3.97 -3.10 11.04
N GLY A 4 -4.51 -3.10 9.82
CA GLY A 4 -5.30 -4.21 9.30
C GLY A 4 -4.42 -5.42 8.93
N GLU A 5 -3.24 -5.19 8.38
CA GLU A 5 -2.21 -6.24 8.21
C GLU A 5 -1.82 -6.88 9.55
N MET A 6 -1.56 -6.08 10.58
CA MET A 6 -1.25 -6.57 11.93
C MET A 6 -2.40 -7.40 12.51
N MET A 7 -3.66 -6.99 12.24
CA MET A 7 -4.84 -7.76 12.61
C MET A 7 -4.88 -9.11 11.89
N LEU A 8 -4.64 -9.16 10.58
CA LEU A 8 -4.56 -10.42 9.82
C LEU A 8 -3.50 -11.35 10.41
N ARG A 9 -2.33 -10.78 10.74
CA ARG A 9 -1.24 -11.53 11.38
C ARG A 9 -1.64 -12.07 12.75
N TYR A 10 -2.33 -11.28 13.57
CA TYR A 10 -2.87 -11.71 14.86
C TYR A 10 -3.90 -12.84 14.74
N LEU A 11 -4.74 -12.82 13.69
CA LEU A 11 -5.71 -13.87 13.38
C LEU A 11 -5.07 -15.14 12.79
N GLY A 12 -3.75 -15.17 12.61
CA GLY A 12 -3.03 -16.28 11.99
C GLY A 12 -3.12 -16.33 10.46
N TRP A 13 -3.64 -15.28 9.81
CA TRP A 13 -3.75 -15.17 8.35
C TRP A 13 -2.49 -14.53 7.77
N THR A 14 -1.37 -15.20 7.96
CA THR A 14 -0.03 -14.68 7.62
C THR A 14 0.15 -14.39 6.15
N GLU A 15 -0.34 -15.25 5.27
CA GLU A 15 -0.21 -15.12 3.82
C GLU A 15 -0.97 -13.90 3.31
N ALA A 16 -2.16 -13.64 3.86
CA ALA A 16 -2.94 -12.45 3.54
C ALA A 16 -2.25 -11.17 4.05
N ALA A 17 -1.66 -11.22 5.25
CA ALA A 17 -0.89 -10.10 5.80
C ALA A 17 0.31 -9.78 4.89
N ASP A 18 1.05 -10.79 4.44
CA ASP A 18 2.22 -10.63 3.58
C ASP A 18 1.85 -10.06 2.20
N LEU A 19 0.69 -10.45 1.64
CA LEU A 19 0.17 -9.83 0.41
C LEU A 19 -0.12 -8.33 0.57
N VAL A 20 -0.68 -7.91 1.72
CA VAL A 20 -0.92 -6.48 2.01
C VAL A 20 0.39 -5.70 2.06
N VAL A 21 1.41 -6.22 2.73
CA VAL A 21 2.74 -5.57 2.80
C VAL A 21 3.34 -5.47 1.40
N LYS A 22 3.36 -6.58 0.65
CA LYS A 22 3.90 -6.63 -0.71
C LYS A 22 3.21 -5.65 -1.66
N GLY A 23 1.87 -5.56 -1.61
CA GLY A 23 1.10 -4.62 -2.41
C GLY A 23 1.44 -3.16 -2.07
N LEU A 24 1.58 -2.86 -0.78
CA LEU A 24 1.97 -1.53 -0.29
C LEU A 24 3.38 -1.14 -0.74
N GLU A 25 4.36 -2.03 -0.53
CA GLU A 25 5.76 -1.80 -0.93
C GLU A 25 5.88 -1.51 -2.42
N LYS A 26 5.21 -2.31 -3.26
CA LYS A 26 5.22 -2.10 -4.71
C LYS A 26 4.50 -0.83 -5.13
N ALA A 27 3.37 -0.47 -4.51
CA ALA A 27 2.67 0.78 -4.84
C ALA A 27 3.54 2.01 -4.57
N VAL A 28 4.28 1.99 -3.45
CA VAL A 28 5.24 3.04 -3.09
C VAL A 28 6.45 3.03 -4.02
N ALA A 29 7.00 1.85 -4.36
CA ALA A 29 8.12 1.71 -5.29
C ALA A 29 7.80 2.24 -6.70
N ASP A 30 6.58 1.99 -7.17
CA ASP A 30 6.05 2.52 -8.44
C ASP A 30 5.66 4.02 -8.36
N LYS A 31 5.90 4.65 -7.20
CA LYS A 31 5.61 6.05 -6.89
C LYS A 31 4.14 6.45 -7.11
N GLN A 32 3.20 5.50 -6.99
CA GLN A 32 1.76 5.81 -6.97
C GLN A 32 1.33 6.02 -5.53
N VAL A 33 1.28 7.27 -5.08
CA VAL A 33 1.15 7.60 -3.66
C VAL A 33 0.20 8.77 -3.41
N THR A 34 -0.32 8.87 -2.19
CA THR A 34 -1.14 10.01 -1.74
C THR A 34 -0.28 11.25 -1.48
N TYR A 35 -0.95 12.40 -1.33
CA TYR A 35 -0.32 13.74 -1.26
C TYR A 35 0.81 13.87 -0.25
N ASP A 36 0.67 13.24 0.91
CA ASP A 36 1.61 13.26 2.03
C ASP A 36 2.99 12.68 1.69
N LEU A 37 3.03 11.64 0.86
CA LEU A 37 4.26 11.03 0.33
C LEU A 37 4.70 11.72 -0.97
N HIS A 38 3.76 12.05 -1.86
CA HIS A 38 4.03 12.69 -3.14
C HIS A 38 4.90 13.95 -2.98
N ARG A 39 4.60 14.80 -1.99
CA ARG A 39 5.37 16.04 -1.74
C ARG A 39 6.83 15.81 -1.32
N GLN A 40 7.22 14.57 -1.00
CA GLN A 40 8.58 14.17 -0.61
C GLN A 40 9.25 13.32 -1.70
N MET A 41 8.58 13.06 -2.83
CA MET A 41 9.03 12.16 -3.89
C MET A 41 9.03 12.85 -5.25
N GLU A 42 10.21 12.96 -5.87
CA GLU A 42 10.31 13.49 -7.23
C GLU A 42 9.79 12.48 -8.26
N GLY A 43 8.96 12.95 -9.19
CA GLY A 43 8.37 12.14 -10.25
C GLY A 43 7.34 11.12 -9.77
N ALA A 44 6.72 11.33 -8.60
CA ALA A 44 5.63 10.50 -8.13
C ALA A 44 4.30 10.85 -8.81
N THR A 45 3.43 9.87 -8.94
CA THR A 45 2.05 10.05 -9.40
C THR A 45 1.16 10.25 -8.17
N LEU A 46 0.57 11.44 -8.06
CA LEU A 46 -0.42 11.74 -7.02
C LEU A 46 -1.72 11.00 -7.28
N VAL A 47 -2.14 10.16 -6.34
CA VAL A 47 -3.43 9.44 -6.38
C VAL A 47 -4.32 9.82 -5.19
N SER A 48 -5.63 9.59 -5.34
CA SER A 48 -6.59 9.74 -4.23
C SER A 48 -6.43 8.62 -3.20
N CYS A 49 -7.10 8.73 -2.05
CA CYS A 49 -7.13 7.66 -1.05
C CYS A 49 -7.66 6.33 -1.62
N SER A 50 -8.76 6.38 -2.37
CA SER A 50 -9.31 5.20 -3.05
C SER A 50 -8.38 4.69 -4.14
N GLY A 51 -7.78 5.59 -4.93
CA GLY A 51 -6.82 5.24 -5.98
C GLY A 51 -5.55 4.59 -5.42
N PHE A 52 -5.11 4.98 -4.22
CA PHE A 52 -4.00 4.32 -3.55
C PHE A 52 -4.39 2.90 -3.09
N GLY A 53 -5.62 2.71 -2.61
CA GLY A 53 -6.17 1.38 -2.32
C GLY A 53 -6.19 0.48 -3.57
N GLU A 54 -6.66 1.00 -4.70
CA GLU A 54 -6.64 0.29 -5.99
C GLU A 54 -5.21 -0.04 -6.44
N ALA A 55 -4.27 0.90 -6.29
CA ALA A 55 -2.87 0.72 -6.63
C ALA A 55 -2.20 -0.40 -5.81
N ILE A 56 -2.55 -0.53 -4.53
CA ILE A 56 -2.09 -1.61 -3.65
C ILE A 56 -2.66 -2.94 -4.11
N VAL A 57 -3.99 -3.03 -4.31
CA VAL A 57 -4.67 -4.27 -4.70
C VAL A 57 -4.15 -4.80 -6.03
N ALA A 58 -3.88 -3.92 -7.00
CA ALA A 58 -3.31 -4.30 -8.29
C ALA A 58 -1.91 -4.93 -8.21
N ARG A 59 -1.23 -4.85 -7.05
CA ARG A 59 0.17 -5.26 -6.86
C ARG A 59 0.37 -6.36 -5.82
N MET A 60 -0.69 -6.79 -5.15
CA MET A 60 -0.69 -7.90 -4.18
C MET A 60 -0.12 -9.19 -4.79
#